data_AF-A0A849U104-F1
#
_entry.id   AF-A0A849U104-F1
#
_cell.length_a   1.000
_cell.length_b   1.000
_cell.length_c   1.000
_cell.angle_alpha   90.00
_cell.angle_beta   90.00
_cell.angle_gamma   90.00
#
_symmetry.space_group_name_H-M   'P 1'
#
loop_
_entity.id
_entity.type
_entity.pdbx_description
1 polymer ?
#
loop_
_entity_poly.entity_id
_entity_poly.type
_entity_poly.pdbx_seq_one_letter_code
_entity_poly.pdbx_strand_id
1 'polypeptide(L)'
;MMSVAKTQIALSLISHTNIGKTTLARTLLRKDIGLVADRAHVTLENQKYTVLETDIGESLQLWDTPGFPNCQKILSRLQGAKNPIVRIVTEVWDRFRDRPSWCAQQAVLNVQQEADVVLYLVNATEEPSMAGYIAPELQLLEWIGKPVIVLLNQTGPPKDRTEQQRLEQPWKDYFARYGFVRGVHSLDAFSRCWVQEGILFETIQSLLPSHDRQLMNRLFTVWQT
;
A
#
# COMPACT_ATOMS: atom_id res chain seq x y z
N MET A 1 -15.41 23.00 -16.22
CA MET A 1 -14.23 22.21 -16.60
C MET A 1 -14.65 20.75 -16.69
N MET A 2 -14.63 20.16 -17.87
CA MET A 2 -14.82 18.71 -18.01
C MET A 2 -13.61 18.04 -17.36
N SER A 3 -13.81 17.37 -16.23
CA SER A 3 -12.81 16.47 -15.66
C SER A 3 -12.56 15.38 -16.69
N VAL A 4 -11.33 15.25 -17.18
CA VAL A 4 -10.95 14.09 -17.99
C VAL A 4 -11.24 12.86 -17.13
N ALA A 5 -12.04 11.93 -17.65
CA ALA A 5 -12.37 10.72 -16.93
C ALA A 5 -11.08 9.96 -16.65
N LYS A 6 -10.78 9.75 -15.37
CA LYS A 6 -9.64 8.94 -14.94
C LYS A 6 -9.78 7.54 -15.55
N THR A 7 -8.71 7.02 -16.15
CA THR A 7 -8.66 5.66 -16.73
C THR A 7 -7.80 4.70 -15.91
N GLN A 8 -7.18 5.17 -14.84
CA GLN A 8 -6.28 4.39 -14.00
C GLN A 8 -6.61 4.58 -12.53
N ILE A 9 -6.72 3.48 -11.78
CA ILE A 9 -6.75 3.51 -10.32
C ILE A 9 -5.36 3.08 -9.85
N ALA A 10 -4.76 3.85 -8.95
CA ALA A 10 -3.42 3.60 -8.44
C ALA A 10 -3.47 3.21 -6.96
N LEU A 11 -3.01 2.01 -6.67
CA LEU A 11 -2.77 1.51 -5.32
C LEU A 11 -1.28 1.64 -5.01
N SER A 12 -0.91 2.06 -3.80
CA SER A 12 0.47 2.00 -3.34
C SER A 12 0.61 0.95 -2.24
N LEU A 13 1.45 -0.06 -2.47
CA LEU A 13 1.80 -1.05 -1.46
C LEU A 13 2.98 -0.54 -0.65
N ILE A 14 2.82 -0.47 0.66
CA ILE A 14 3.83 0.00 1.61
C ILE A 14 3.97 -1.05 2.70
N SER A 15 5.19 -1.35 3.12
CA SER A 15 5.44 -2.29 4.21
C SER A 15 6.65 -1.86 5.02
N HIS A 16 6.67 -2.19 6.30
CA HIS A 16 7.94 -2.28 7.02
C HIS A 16 8.78 -3.40 6.39
N THR A 17 10.11 -3.25 6.38
CA THR A 17 11.06 -4.04 5.56
C THR A 17 10.79 -5.56 5.53
N ASN A 18 10.95 -6.20 4.36
CA ASN A 18 10.95 -7.66 4.14
C ASN A 18 9.74 -8.49 4.64
N ILE A 19 8.59 -7.89 4.96
CA ILE A 19 7.34 -8.62 5.36
C ILE A 19 6.65 -9.30 4.16
N GLY A 20 7.40 -9.81 3.17
CA GLY A 20 6.80 -10.54 2.03
C GLY A 20 6.05 -9.68 1.02
N LYS A 21 6.35 -8.37 0.93
CA LYS A 21 5.79 -7.41 -0.04
C LYS A 21 5.78 -7.92 -1.48
N THR A 22 6.90 -8.49 -1.93
CA THR A 22 7.03 -9.07 -3.28
C THR A 22 6.14 -10.29 -3.46
N THR A 23 6.00 -11.12 -2.43
CA THR A 23 5.08 -12.27 -2.44
C THR A 23 3.64 -11.79 -2.54
N LEU A 24 3.24 -10.79 -1.74
CA LEU A 24 1.90 -10.22 -1.79
C LEU A 24 1.60 -9.53 -3.11
N ALA A 25 2.55 -8.77 -3.65
CA ALA A 25 2.43 -8.16 -4.97
C ALA A 25 2.19 -9.25 -6.02
N ARG A 26 2.94 -10.36 -5.99
CA ARG A 26 2.70 -11.51 -6.88
C ARG A 26 1.30 -12.11 -6.71
N THR A 27 0.83 -12.28 -5.47
CA THR A 27 -0.52 -12.77 -5.17
C THR A 27 -1.59 -11.85 -5.77
N LEU A 28 -1.45 -10.54 -5.59
CA LEU A 28 -2.38 -9.55 -6.15
C LEU A 28 -2.33 -9.51 -7.68
N LEU A 29 -1.16 -9.73 -8.29
CA LEU A 29 -0.93 -9.64 -9.74
C LEU A 29 -1.43 -10.86 -10.54
N ARG A 30 -1.95 -11.91 -9.88
CA ARG A 30 -2.56 -13.10 -10.53
C ARG A 30 -1.67 -13.82 -11.57
N LYS A 31 -0.37 -13.54 -11.63
CA LYS A 31 0.55 -14.19 -12.58
C LYS A 31 1.31 -15.33 -11.91
N ASP A 32 1.25 -16.51 -12.54
CA ASP A 32 2.00 -17.69 -12.13
C ASP A 32 3.47 -17.37 -11.88
N ILE A 33 3.99 -18.02 -10.84
CA ILE A 33 5.25 -17.82 -10.11
C ILE A 33 6.54 -17.93 -10.98
N GLY A 34 6.46 -17.96 -12.31
CA GLY A 34 7.60 -18.31 -13.20
C GLY A 34 8.13 -17.25 -14.17
N LEU A 35 7.53 -16.06 -14.30
CA LEU A 35 7.93 -15.07 -15.33
C LEU A 35 7.94 -13.62 -14.84
N VAL A 36 8.44 -13.38 -13.63
CA VAL A 36 8.94 -12.06 -13.24
C VAL A 36 10.43 -12.23 -13.02
N ALA A 37 11.23 -11.56 -13.85
CA ALA A 37 12.68 -11.59 -13.79
C ALA A 37 13.14 -11.47 -12.33
N ASP A 38 13.76 -12.54 -11.84
CA ASP A 38 14.29 -12.61 -10.50
C ASP A 38 15.45 -11.62 -10.41
N ARG A 39 15.14 -10.41 -9.95
CA ARG A 39 16.10 -9.45 -9.45
C ARG A 39 15.68 -9.07 -8.05
N ALA A 40 16.06 -9.91 -7.10
CA ALA A 40 16.20 -9.52 -5.72
C ALA A 40 17.30 -8.44 -5.62
N HIS A 41 16.99 -7.20 -5.96
CA HIS A 41 17.88 -6.06 -5.80
C HIS A 41 17.10 -4.96 -5.07
N VAL A 42 17.64 -4.59 -3.92
CA VAL A 42 17.34 -3.41 -3.09
C VAL A 42 16.40 -2.42 -3.81
N THR A 43 15.12 -2.40 -3.46
CA THR A 43 14.11 -1.50 -4.03
C THR A 43 14.45 -0.05 -3.66
N LEU A 44 15.31 0.59 -4.44
CA LEU A 44 15.60 2.02 -4.37
C LEU A 44 14.73 2.82 -5.35
N GLU A 45 13.99 2.12 -6.24
CA GLU A 45 13.11 2.68 -7.27
C GLU A 45 11.70 2.09 -7.15
N ASN A 46 10.67 2.94 -7.29
CA ASN A 46 9.27 2.52 -7.28
C ASN A 46 8.98 1.65 -8.52
N GLN A 47 8.46 0.45 -8.33
CA GLN A 47 8.02 -0.41 -9.44
C GLN A 47 6.52 -0.31 -9.63
N LYS A 48 6.05 -0.19 -10.87
CA LYS A 48 4.62 -0.11 -11.21
C LYS A 48 4.19 -1.41 -11.89
N TYR A 49 3.09 -1.99 -11.42
CA TYR A 49 2.53 -3.22 -11.95
C TYR A 49 1.05 -3.05 -12.33
N THR A 50 0.66 -3.52 -13.50
CA THR A 50 -0.77 -3.62 -13.87
C THR A 50 -1.37 -4.86 -13.22
N VAL A 51 -2.34 -4.66 -12.32
CA VAL A 51 -3.09 -5.71 -11.61
C VAL A 51 -4.25 -6.22 -12.45
N LEU A 52 -5.02 -5.29 -13.00
CA LEU A 52 -6.17 -5.55 -13.87
C LEU A 52 -6.13 -4.56 -15.01
N GLU A 53 -6.57 -5.02 -16.17
CA GLU A 53 -6.70 -4.19 -17.36
C GLU A 53 -7.94 -4.63 -18.13
N THR A 54 -8.72 -3.68 -18.60
CA THR A 54 -9.87 -3.93 -19.49
C THR A 54 -9.42 -3.87 -20.95
N ASP A 55 -10.23 -4.43 -21.86
CA ASP A 55 -9.96 -4.38 -23.31
C ASP A 55 -9.87 -2.95 -23.89
N ILE A 56 -10.39 -1.95 -23.17
CA ILE A 56 -10.39 -0.54 -23.57
C ILE A 56 -9.24 0.27 -22.93
N GLY A 57 -8.29 -0.39 -22.25
CA GLY A 57 -7.08 0.23 -21.69
C GLY A 57 -7.28 0.92 -20.32
N GLU A 58 -8.41 0.69 -19.67
CA GLU A 58 -8.59 1.05 -18.25
C GLU A 58 -7.82 0.08 -17.35
N SER A 59 -7.17 0.57 -16.29
CA SER A 59 -6.32 -0.31 -15.46
C SER A 59 -6.33 -0.02 -13.97
N LEU A 60 -6.11 -1.11 -13.20
CA LEU A 60 -5.73 -1.06 -11.80
C LEU A 60 -4.20 -1.22 -11.71
N GLN A 61 -3.54 -0.26 -11.10
CA GLN A 61 -2.08 -0.19 -11.00
C GLN A 61 -1.67 -0.38 -9.55
N LEU A 62 -0.66 -1.21 -9.30
CA LEU A 62 -0.04 -1.42 -7.99
C LEU A 62 1.39 -0.89 -8.04
N TRP A 63 1.64 0.14 -7.25
CA TRP A 63 2.98 0.66 -7.02
C TRP A 63 3.62 -0.09 -5.85
N ASP A 64 4.66 -0.84 -6.16
CA ASP A 64 5.58 -1.40 -5.18
C ASP A 64 6.54 -0.28 -4.76
N THR A 65 6.11 0.49 -3.76
CA THR A 65 6.90 1.54 -3.14
C THR A 65 7.76 0.92 -2.03
N PRO A 66 9.10 1.06 -2.03
CA PRO A 66 9.90 0.58 -0.91
C PRO A 66 9.35 1.11 0.41
N GLY A 67 9.51 0.32 1.48
CA GLY A 67 9.23 0.81 2.83
C GLY A 67 9.98 2.11 3.10
N PHE A 68 9.60 2.83 4.14
CA PHE A 68 10.18 4.12 4.46
C PHE A 68 11.28 3.97 5.52
N PRO A 69 12.55 3.73 5.12
CA PRO A 69 13.64 3.64 6.08
C PRO A 69 13.73 4.97 6.85
N ASN A 70 13.89 4.88 8.17
CA ASN A 70 13.98 6.04 9.05
C ASN A 70 12.79 7.02 8.94
N CYS A 71 11.54 6.51 8.95
CA CYS A 71 10.32 7.33 9.00
C CYS A 71 10.40 8.53 9.93
N GLN A 72 10.99 8.36 11.11
CA GLN A 72 11.19 9.42 12.10
C GLN A 72 12.05 10.59 11.57
N LYS A 73 13.09 10.30 10.78
CA LYS A 73 13.94 11.31 10.13
C LYS A 73 13.18 12.04 9.02
N ILE A 74 12.30 11.34 8.31
CA ILE A 74 11.42 11.95 7.28
C ILE A 74 10.40 12.87 7.95
N LEU A 75 9.72 12.39 9.00
CA LEU A 75 8.69 13.14 9.74
C LEU A 75 9.22 14.38 10.43
N SER A 76 10.35 14.28 11.14
CA SER A 76 10.98 15.46 11.78
C SER A 76 11.30 16.56 10.77
N ARG A 77 11.64 16.19 9.52
CA ARG A 77 11.85 17.16 8.44
C ARG A 77 10.53 17.75 7.94
N LEU A 78 9.49 16.95 7.80
CA LEU A 78 8.17 17.40 7.34
C LEU A 78 7.47 18.34 8.34
N GLN A 79 7.53 18.03 9.64
CA GLN A 79 6.88 18.82 10.70
C GLN A 79 7.54 20.19 10.94
N GLY A 80 8.83 20.33 10.61
CA GLY A 80 9.57 21.61 10.74
C GLY A 80 9.41 22.57 9.56
N ALA A 81 8.60 22.26 8.54
CA ALA A 81 8.49 23.05 7.32
C ALA A 81 7.14 23.77 7.22
N LYS A 82 7.16 25.11 7.01
CA LYS A 82 5.94 25.89 6.72
C LYS A 82 5.24 25.46 5.41
N ASN A 83 5.99 24.84 4.49
CA ASN A 83 5.47 24.25 3.27
C ASN A 83 6.32 23.00 2.90
N PRO A 84 5.97 21.82 3.41
CA PRO A 84 6.82 20.63 3.36
C PRO A 84 7.12 20.15 1.94
N ILE A 85 6.15 20.27 1.03
CA ILE A 85 6.28 19.88 -0.37
C ILE A 85 7.31 20.77 -1.08
N VAL A 86 7.22 22.09 -0.88
CA VAL A 86 8.18 23.04 -1.47
C VAL A 86 9.60 22.77 -0.98
N ARG A 87 9.77 22.47 0.32
CA ARG A 87 11.11 22.25 0.88
C ARG A 87 11.80 21.00 0.31
N ILE A 88 11.06 19.89 0.16
CA ILE A 88 11.60 18.66 -0.45
C ILE A 88 12.02 18.90 -1.90
N VAL A 89 11.26 19.68 -2.67
CA VAL A 89 11.60 20.00 -4.07
C VAL A 89 12.81 20.94 -4.15
N THR A 90 12.97 21.87 -3.19
CA THR A 90 14.09 22.84 -3.19
C THR A 90 15.40 22.30 -2.61
N GLU A 91 15.37 21.25 -1.78
CA GLU A 91 16.57 20.65 -1.16
C GLU A 91 17.25 19.62 -2.09
N VAL A 92 17.58 20.02 -3.32
CA VAL A 92 18.33 19.24 -4.33
C VAL A 92 19.72 18.80 -3.81
N TRP A 93 20.19 19.37 -2.70
CA TRP A 93 21.49 19.10 -2.09
C TRP A 93 21.59 17.71 -1.41
N ASP A 94 20.47 17.15 -0.94
CA ASP A 94 20.43 15.80 -0.32
C ASP A 94 20.59 14.67 -1.36
N ARG A 95 20.31 14.95 -2.66
CA ARG A 95 20.48 14.00 -3.78
C ARG A 95 21.91 13.44 -3.86
N PHE A 96 22.91 14.24 -3.49
CA PHE A 96 24.33 13.89 -3.62
C PHE A 96 24.96 13.37 -2.31
N ARG A 97 24.35 13.58 -1.14
CA ARG A 97 24.95 13.26 0.16
C ARG A 97 24.29 12.06 0.86
N ASP A 98 23.00 11.83 0.64
CA ASP A 98 22.23 10.73 1.27
C ASP A 98 21.14 10.25 0.29
N ARG A 99 21.60 9.63 -0.80
CA ARG A 99 20.75 9.11 -1.89
C ARG A 99 19.60 8.21 -1.39
N PRO A 100 19.79 7.31 -0.41
CA PRO A 100 18.68 6.50 0.13
C PRO A 100 17.59 7.34 0.81
N SER A 101 17.97 8.35 1.61
CA SER A 101 16.99 9.24 2.26
C SER A 101 16.22 10.09 1.24
N TRP A 102 16.90 10.58 0.19
CA TRP A 102 16.26 11.31 -0.91
C TRP A 102 15.25 10.42 -1.66
N CYS A 103 15.61 9.19 -2.00
CA CYS A 103 14.70 8.24 -2.66
C CYS A 103 13.46 7.95 -1.80
N ALA A 104 13.63 7.78 -0.48
CA ALA A 104 12.50 7.56 0.44
C ALA A 104 11.57 8.79 0.50
N GLN A 105 12.09 10.01 0.48
CA GLN A 105 11.27 11.23 0.44
C GLN A 105 10.49 11.38 -0.87
N GLN A 106 11.13 11.12 -2.00
CA GLN A 106 10.47 11.13 -3.31
C GLN A 106 9.39 10.05 -3.39
N ALA A 107 9.64 8.87 -2.80
CA ALA A 107 8.64 7.81 -2.69
C ALA A 107 7.39 8.28 -1.93
N VAL A 108 7.56 8.94 -0.77
CA VAL A 108 6.44 9.52 0.01
C VAL A 108 5.64 10.52 -0.83
N LEU A 109 6.30 11.45 -1.54
CA LEU A 109 5.62 12.43 -2.39
C LEU A 109 4.87 11.77 -3.55
N ASN A 110 5.49 10.78 -4.19
CA ASN A 110 4.86 10.04 -5.29
C ASN A 110 3.60 9.34 -4.80
N VAL A 111 3.62 8.71 -3.60
CA VAL A 111 2.41 8.11 -3.02
C VAL A 111 1.35 9.17 -2.76
N GLN A 112 1.71 10.32 -2.18
CA GLN A 112 0.77 11.40 -1.93
C GLN A 112 0.15 11.97 -3.21
N GLN A 113 0.89 12.02 -4.32
CA GLN A 113 0.37 12.56 -5.59
C GLN A 113 -0.41 11.52 -6.39
N GLU A 114 0.14 10.32 -6.54
CA GLU A 114 -0.34 9.33 -7.51
C GLU A 114 -1.33 8.32 -6.91
N ALA A 115 -1.20 7.95 -5.63
CA ALA A 115 -2.02 6.88 -5.06
C ALA A 115 -3.45 7.35 -4.78
N ASP A 116 -4.43 6.50 -5.10
CA ASP A 116 -5.82 6.63 -4.67
C ASP A 116 -6.06 5.98 -3.31
N VAL A 117 -5.43 4.82 -3.09
CA VAL A 117 -5.53 4.03 -1.86
C VAL A 117 -4.14 3.48 -1.53
N VAL A 118 -3.81 3.48 -0.24
CA VAL A 118 -2.59 2.86 0.27
C VAL A 118 -2.91 1.50 0.88
N LEU A 119 -2.16 0.48 0.48
CA LEU A 119 -2.16 -0.85 1.08
C LEU A 119 -0.96 -0.94 2.03
N TYR A 120 -1.23 -0.96 3.34
CA TYR A 120 -0.19 -1.02 4.36
C TYR A 120 -0.07 -2.45 4.90
N LEU A 121 1.05 -3.10 4.60
CA LEU A 121 1.31 -4.49 4.96
C LEU A 121 1.99 -4.57 6.33
N VAL A 122 1.38 -5.34 7.23
CA VAL A 122 1.95 -5.67 8.55
C VAL A 122 1.98 -7.17 8.75
N ASN A 123 2.92 -7.64 9.56
CA ASN A 123 3.01 -9.05 9.89
C ASN A 123 1.95 -9.41 10.93
N ALA A 124 1.00 -10.28 10.60
CA ALA A 124 -0.09 -10.66 11.49
C ALA A 124 0.40 -11.38 12.76
N THR A 125 1.61 -11.96 12.74
CA THR A 125 2.17 -12.70 13.89
C THR A 125 2.79 -11.79 14.94
N GLU A 126 3.01 -10.53 14.64
CA GLU A 126 3.53 -9.55 15.60
C GLU A 126 2.41 -9.00 16.50
N GLU A 127 2.79 -8.44 17.64
CA GLU A 127 1.86 -7.71 18.49
C GLU A 127 1.90 -6.21 18.14
N PRO A 128 0.74 -5.57 17.85
CA PRO A 128 0.70 -4.17 17.43
C PRO A 128 1.36 -3.19 18.42
N SER A 129 1.31 -3.52 19.71
CA SER A 129 1.89 -2.74 20.82
C SER A 129 3.43 -2.84 20.87
N MET A 130 3.99 -3.94 20.39
CA MET A 130 5.43 -4.25 20.44
C MET A 130 6.16 -3.85 19.14
N ALA A 131 5.41 -3.59 18.08
CA ALA A 131 5.92 -3.16 16.78
C ALA A 131 6.25 -1.65 16.78
N GLY A 132 7.40 -1.28 17.33
CA GLY A 132 7.83 0.12 17.47
C GLY A 132 7.98 0.91 16.15
N TYR A 133 7.96 0.23 15.01
CA TYR A 133 7.97 0.86 13.69
C TYR A 133 6.59 1.37 13.23
N ILE A 134 5.50 0.82 13.76
CA ILE A 134 4.14 1.11 13.27
C ILE A 134 3.74 2.53 13.59
N ALA A 135 4.00 3.00 14.81
CA ALA A 135 3.65 4.35 15.22
C ALA A 135 4.26 5.46 14.32
N PRO A 136 5.58 5.47 14.04
CA PRO A 136 6.14 6.46 13.11
C PRO A 136 5.69 6.24 11.66
N GLU A 137 5.43 5.01 11.21
CA GLU A 137 4.88 4.78 9.86
C GLU A 137 3.45 5.34 9.73
N LEU A 138 2.62 5.18 10.75
CA LEU A 138 1.26 5.73 10.76
C LEU A 138 1.22 7.25 10.73
N GLN A 139 2.14 7.93 11.44
CA GLN A 139 2.26 9.39 11.34
C GLN A 139 2.62 9.84 9.92
N LEU A 140 3.44 9.05 9.21
CA LEU A 140 3.80 9.34 7.83
C LEU A 140 2.63 9.08 6.87
N LEU A 141 1.87 8.00 7.09
CA LEU A 141 0.64 7.69 6.34
C LEU A 141 -0.45 8.75 6.55
N GLU A 142 -0.60 9.25 7.78
CA GLU A 142 -1.50 10.35 8.10
C GLU A 142 -1.10 11.62 7.33
N TRP A 143 0.19 11.94 7.29
CA TRP A 143 0.71 13.07 6.51
C TRP A 143 0.50 12.89 4.99
N ILE A 144 0.66 11.66 4.48
CA ILE A 144 0.37 11.33 3.07
C ILE A 144 -1.10 11.62 2.74
N GLY A 145 -2.01 11.44 3.71
CA GLY A 145 -3.41 11.88 3.60
C GLY A 145 -4.26 11.05 2.63
N LYS A 146 -3.83 9.84 2.30
CA LYS A 146 -4.57 8.88 1.47
C LYS A 146 -5.31 7.87 2.35
N PRO A 147 -6.47 7.35 1.91
CA PRO A 147 -7.15 6.29 2.63
C PRO A 147 -6.27 5.04 2.66
N VAL A 148 -6.12 4.44 3.85
CA VAL A 148 -5.27 3.28 4.10
C VAL A 148 -6.12 2.04 4.34
N ILE A 149 -5.77 0.94 3.68
CA ILE A 149 -6.23 -0.40 4.01
C ILE A 149 -5.03 -1.16 4.58
N VAL A 150 -5.18 -1.71 5.78
CA VAL A 150 -4.17 -2.56 6.38
C VAL A 150 -4.36 -4.00 5.90
N LEU A 151 -3.27 -4.59 5.42
CA LEU A 151 -3.19 -5.98 5.03
C LEU A 151 -2.36 -6.74 6.07
N LEU A 152 -2.98 -7.71 6.73
CA LEU A 152 -2.32 -8.59 7.69
C LEU A 152 -1.75 -9.78 6.93
N ASN A 153 -0.42 -9.81 6.77
CA ASN A 153 0.27 -10.93 6.14
C ASN A 153 0.37 -12.09 7.13
N GLN A 154 -0.17 -13.25 6.77
CA GLN A 154 -0.09 -14.47 7.58
C GLN A 154 0.96 -15.41 6.95
N THR A 155 2.14 -15.52 7.56
CA THR A 155 3.20 -16.45 7.09
C THR A 155 3.11 -17.83 7.74
N GLY A 156 1.92 -18.23 8.21
CA GLY A 156 1.67 -19.48 8.93
C GLY A 156 0.70 -20.41 8.19
N PRO A 157 0.48 -21.64 8.69
CA PRO A 157 -0.47 -22.57 8.08
C PRO A 157 -1.89 -21.98 8.06
N PRO A 158 -2.77 -22.41 7.11
CA PRO A 158 -4.16 -21.97 7.06
C PRO A 158 -4.83 -22.15 8.41
N LYS A 159 -5.28 -21.04 8.98
CA LYS A 159 -5.96 -21.02 10.28
C LYS A 159 -7.45 -21.18 10.10
N ASP A 160 -8.12 -21.76 11.08
CA ASP A 160 -9.58 -21.75 11.10
C ASP A 160 -10.11 -20.31 11.30
N ARG A 161 -11.41 -20.11 11.06
CA ARG A 161 -12.03 -18.78 11.18
C ARG A 161 -11.89 -18.17 12.57
N THR A 162 -11.89 -18.98 13.63
CA THR A 162 -11.84 -18.53 15.02
C THR A 162 -10.44 -18.03 15.37
N GLU A 163 -9.42 -18.78 14.97
CA GLU A 163 -8.02 -18.42 15.17
C GLU A 163 -7.63 -17.22 14.30
N GLN A 164 -8.16 -17.14 13.08
CA GLN A 164 -8.02 -15.96 12.23
C GLN A 164 -8.62 -14.72 12.90
N GLN A 165 -9.86 -14.78 13.39
CA GLN A 165 -10.47 -13.66 14.12
C GLN A 165 -9.64 -13.25 15.34
N ARG A 166 -9.10 -14.22 16.09
CA ARG A 166 -8.26 -13.95 17.26
C ARG A 166 -6.96 -13.23 16.90
N LEU A 167 -6.37 -13.52 15.73
CA LEU A 167 -5.24 -12.77 15.22
C LEU A 167 -5.65 -11.38 14.73
N GLU A 168 -6.77 -11.24 14.02
CA GLU A 168 -7.19 -9.97 13.43
C GLU A 168 -7.68 -8.95 14.46
N GLN A 169 -8.32 -9.39 15.54
CA GLN A 169 -9.02 -8.49 16.45
C GLN A 169 -8.10 -7.46 17.12
N PRO A 170 -6.93 -7.83 17.68
CA PRO A 170 -5.99 -6.85 18.24
C PRO A 170 -5.54 -5.81 17.22
N TRP A 171 -5.36 -6.21 15.95
CA TRP A 171 -5.01 -5.28 14.87
C TRP A 171 -6.16 -4.33 14.54
N LYS A 172 -7.40 -4.83 14.44
CA LYS A 172 -8.59 -4.01 14.22
C LYS A 172 -8.76 -2.97 15.33
N ASP A 173 -8.66 -3.40 16.59
CA ASP A 173 -8.76 -2.51 17.74
C ASP A 173 -7.62 -1.49 17.75
N TYR A 174 -6.40 -1.91 17.40
CA TYR A 174 -5.26 -1.02 17.31
C TYR A 174 -5.46 0.06 16.23
N PHE A 175 -5.93 -0.31 15.04
CA PHE A 175 -6.08 0.63 13.93
C PHE A 175 -7.36 1.46 13.97
N ALA A 176 -8.40 1.03 14.71
CA ALA A 176 -9.67 1.76 14.84
C ALA A 176 -9.51 3.20 15.36
N ARG A 177 -8.41 3.49 16.06
CA ARG A 177 -8.10 4.85 16.55
C ARG A 177 -7.63 5.82 15.45
N TYR A 178 -7.34 5.34 14.24
CA TYR A 178 -6.81 6.14 13.13
C TYR A 178 -7.86 6.29 12.03
N GLY A 179 -8.51 7.45 11.93
CA GLY A 179 -9.63 7.67 10.99
C GLY A 179 -9.27 7.57 9.50
N PHE A 180 -7.99 7.65 9.15
CA PHE A 180 -7.50 7.42 7.79
C PHE A 180 -7.33 5.93 7.45
N VAL A 181 -7.33 5.04 8.45
CA VAL A 181 -7.38 3.60 8.25
C VAL A 181 -8.84 3.18 8.07
N ARG A 182 -9.14 2.58 6.92
CA ARG A 182 -10.52 2.33 6.47
C ARG A 182 -10.90 0.86 6.39
N GLY A 183 -9.93 -0.03 6.59
CA GLY A 183 -10.14 -1.46 6.62
C GLY A 183 -8.89 -2.17 7.14
N VAL A 184 -9.09 -3.30 7.79
CA VAL A 184 -8.04 -4.23 8.20
C VAL A 184 -8.48 -5.61 7.71
N HIS A 185 -7.74 -6.17 6.75
CA HIS A 185 -8.06 -7.46 6.14
C HIS A 185 -6.86 -8.38 6.26
N SER A 186 -7.12 -9.66 6.52
CA SER A 186 -6.11 -10.69 6.28
C SER A 186 -6.01 -10.98 4.80
N LEU A 187 -4.76 -11.09 4.34
CA LEU A 187 -4.46 -11.56 3.01
C LEU A 187 -3.30 -12.55 3.16
N ASP A 188 -3.62 -13.84 3.09
CA ASP A 188 -2.60 -14.88 3.07
C ASP A 188 -1.94 -14.89 1.69
N ALA A 189 -0.66 -14.50 1.65
CA ALA A 189 0.11 -14.46 0.42
C ALA A 189 0.38 -15.87 -0.16
N PHE A 190 0.29 -16.92 0.68
CA PHE A 190 0.51 -18.32 0.31
C PHE A 190 -0.79 -19.07 0.02
N SER A 191 -1.85 -18.81 0.78
CA SER A 191 -3.15 -19.48 0.61
C SER A 191 -4.13 -18.54 -0.07
N ARG A 192 -4.17 -18.59 -1.41
CA ARG A 192 -5.09 -17.78 -2.21
C ARG A 192 -6.53 -17.99 -1.77
N CYS A 193 -7.17 -16.95 -1.21
CA CYS A 193 -8.59 -16.94 -0.88
C CYS A 193 -9.32 -15.88 -1.69
N TRP A 194 -10.07 -16.31 -2.70
CA TRP A 194 -10.84 -15.43 -3.60
C TRP A 194 -11.84 -14.54 -2.84
N VAL A 195 -12.33 -15.01 -1.68
CA VAL A 195 -13.20 -14.23 -0.80
C VAL A 195 -12.47 -13.04 -0.17
N GLN A 196 -11.23 -13.23 0.26
CA GLN A 196 -10.41 -12.16 0.86
C GLN A 196 -10.02 -11.11 -0.18
N GLU A 197 -9.65 -11.55 -1.39
CA GLU A 197 -9.42 -10.66 -2.53
C GLU A 197 -10.68 -9.85 -2.89
N GLY A 198 -11.85 -10.50 -2.95
CA GLY A 198 -13.14 -9.83 -3.21
C GLY A 198 -13.45 -8.73 -2.19
N ILE A 199 -13.31 -9.03 -0.89
CA ILE A 199 -13.51 -8.06 0.20
C ILE A 199 -12.53 -6.88 0.07
N LEU A 200 -11.27 -7.14 -0.31
CA LEU A 200 -10.30 -6.08 -0.56
C LEU A 200 -10.74 -5.17 -1.70
N PHE A 201 -11.20 -5.71 -2.83
CA PHE A 201 -11.66 -4.91 -3.96
C PHE A 201 -12.93 -4.11 -3.66
N GLU A 202 -13.88 -4.70 -2.94
CA GLU A 202 -15.08 -3.98 -2.45
C GLU A 202 -14.69 -2.83 -1.52
N THR A 203 -13.73 -3.07 -0.62
CA THR A 203 -13.23 -2.02 0.28
C THR A 203 -12.55 -0.91 -0.51
N ILE A 204 -11.65 -1.23 -1.44
CA ILE A 204 -11.01 -0.25 -2.35
C ILE A 204 -12.07 0.58 -3.07
N GLN A 205 -13.07 -0.07 -3.67
CA GLN A 205 -14.15 0.62 -4.37
C GLN A 205 -14.90 1.60 -3.47
N SER A 206 -15.20 1.22 -2.23
CA SER A 206 -15.92 2.10 -1.29
C SER A 206 -15.16 3.40 -0.97
N LEU A 207 -13.82 3.35 -1.07
CA LEU A 207 -12.92 4.46 -0.77
C LEU A 207 -12.73 5.44 -1.92
N LEU A 208 -13.02 5.01 -3.14
CA LEU A 208 -12.86 5.84 -4.32
C LEU A 208 -13.98 6.89 -4.41
N PRO A 209 -13.68 8.07 -4.98
CA PRO A 209 -14.70 9.05 -5.36
C PRO A 209 -15.76 8.43 -6.29
N SER A 210 -16.99 8.93 -6.26
CA SER A 210 -18.12 8.34 -7.01
C SER A 210 -17.85 8.13 -8.50
N HIS A 211 -17.07 9.02 -9.14
CA HIS A 211 -16.65 8.89 -10.53
C HIS A 211 -15.75 7.65 -10.75
N ASP A 212 -14.78 7.42 -9.87
CA ASP A 212 -13.78 6.35 -10.01
C ASP A 212 -14.33 4.98 -9.58
N ARG A 213 -15.45 4.95 -8.83
CA ARG A 213 -16.14 3.70 -8.49
C ARG A 213 -16.65 2.94 -9.71
N GLN A 214 -17.06 3.65 -10.76
CA GLN A 214 -17.53 3.02 -12.00
C GLN A 214 -16.37 2.35 -12.75
N LEU A 215 -15.21 3.01 -12.79
CA LEU A 215 -13.97 2.43 -13.30
C LEU A 215 -13.59 1.17 -12.50
N MET A 216 -13.62 1.24 -11.17
CA MET A 216 -13.33 0.10 -10.31
C MET A 216 -14.30 -1.06 -10.51
N ASN A 217 -15.60 -0.78 -10.73
CA ASN A 217 -16.60 -1.80 -11.04
C ASN A 217 -16.25 -2.59 -12.31
N ARG A 218 -15.89 -1.88 -13.39
CA ARG A 218 -15.50 -2.54 -14.66
C ARG A 218 -14.26 -3.40 -14.49
N LEU A 219 -13.26 -2.90 -13.76
CA LEU A 219 -12.06 -3.67 -13.41
C LEU A 219 -12.40 -4.90 -12.56
N PHE A 220 -13.33 -4.78 -11.62
CA PHE A 220 -13.76 -5.91 -10.79
C PHE A 220 -14.48 -7.00 -11.59
N THR A 221 -15.27 -6.64 -12.62
CA THR A 221 -15.86 -7.62 -13.55
C THR A 221 -14.78 -8.44 -14.28
N VAL A 222 -13.69 -7.79 -14.71
CA VAL A 222 -12.53 -8.51 -15.29
C VAL A 222 -11.90 -9.46 -14.26
N TRP A 223 -11.84 -9.07 -12.98
CA TRP A 223 -11.33 -9.95 -11.92
C TRP A 223 -12.25 -11.18 -11.67
N GLN A 224 -13.57 -11.05 -11.84
CA GLN A 224 -14.52 -12.14 -11.63
C GLN A 224 -14.55 -13.18 -12.76
N THR A 225 -14.04 -12.81 -13.94
CA THR A 225 -13.98 -13.66 -15.13
C THR A 225 -12.69 -14.48 -15.14
#